data_AF-A0AAN5D8Z8-F1
#
_entry.id   AF-A0AAN5D8Z8-F1
#
_cell.length_a   1.000
_cell.length_b   1.000
_cell.length_c   1.000
_cell.angle_alpha   90.00
_cell.angle_beta   90.00
_cell.angle_gamma   90.00
#
_symmetry.space_group_name_H-M   'P 1'
#
loop_
_entity.id
_entity.type
_entity.pdbx_description
1 polymer ?
#
loop_
_entity_poly.entity_id
_entity_poly.type
_entity_poly.pdbx_seq_one_letter_code
_entity_poly.pdbx_strand_id
1 'polypeptide(L)'
;NPAGATCKLAFKGYSTHDYVLHSLLELLGEDAGGGKFAGFLNPQMNAAILIELWEVDGQPKVKVLYRPYAMASELRDLTPTITHCNNKKACDLGEFE
;
A
#
# COMPACT_ATOMS: atom_id res chain seq x y z
N ASN A 1 1.21 23.40 -28.00
CA ASN A 1 0.70 22.04 -27.75
C ASN A 1 1.83 21.02 -27.74
N PRO A 2 2.42 20.76 -26.58
CA PRO A 2 2.86 19.41 -26.24
C PRO A 2 2.34 19.08 -24.81
N ALA A 3 2.14 17.86 -24.35
CA ALA A 3 2.52 16.55 -24.81
C ALA A 3 1.45 15.58 -24.32
N GLY A 4 0.84 14.81 -25.23
CA GLY A 4 0.12 13.60 -24.87
C GLY A 4 1.13 12.51 -24.53
N ALA A 5 1.77 12.60 -23.38
CA ALA A 5 2.50 11.47 -22.83
C ALA A 5 1.44 10.52 -22.27
N THR A 6 1.14 9.44 -22.98
CA THR A 6 0.47 8.30 -22.35
C THR A 6 1.35 7.88 -21.18
N CYS A 7 0.93 8.21 -19.95
CA CYS A 7 1.57 7.76 -18.73
C CYS A 7 1.51 6.24 -18.74
N LYS A 8 2.61 5.59 -19.15
CA LYS A 8 2.65 4.15 -19.37
C LYS A 8 2.54 3.52 -17.98
N LEU A 9 1.38 2.96 -17.66
CA LEU A 9 1.14 2.27 -16.40
C LEU A 9 2.19 1.15 -16.26
N ALA A 10 3.19 1.39 -15.42
CA ALA A 10 4.28 0.46 -15.20
C ALA A 10 3.91 -0.45 -14.02
N PHE A 11 3.46 -1.67 -14.32
CA PHE A 11 3.24 -2.69 -13.29
C PHE A 11 4.56 -3.41 -12.99
N LYS A 12 4.95 -3.45 -11.70
CA LYS A 12 6.07 -4.26 -11.21
C LYS A 12 5.53 -5.26 -10.20
N GLY A 13 5.77 -6.54 -10.46
CA GLY A 13 5.41 -7.64 -9.57
C GLY A 13 6.64 -8.25 -8.92
N TYR A 14 6.54 -8.53 -7.62
CA TYR A 14 7.57 -9.22 -6.84
C TYR A 14 6.93 -10.42 -6.13
N SER A 15 7.62 -11.56 -6.17
CA SER A 15 7.25 -12.75 -5.39
C SER A 15 8.22 -12.88 -4.23
N THR A 16 7.72 -13.17 -3.04
CA THR A 16 8.53 -13.27 -1.82
C THR A 16 7.83 -14.16 -0.78
N HIS A 17 8.39 -14.23 0.41
CA HIS A 17 7.87 -14.97 1.55
C HIS A 17 7.03 -14.09 2.49
N ASP A 18 6.19 -14.74 3.29
CA ASP A 18 5.35 -14.16 4.33
C ASP A 18 6.12 -13.23 5.28
N TYR A 19 7.33 -13.62 5.72
CA TYR A 19 8.14 -12.80 6.62
C TYR A 19 8.57 -11.46 5.98
N VAL A 20 8.80 -11.42 4.66
CA VAL A 20 9.12 -10.15 3.97
C VAL A 20 7.90 -9.25 3.89
N LEU A 21 6.72 -9.82 3.65
CA LEU A 21 5.46 -9.07 3.69
C LEU A 21 5.18 -8.54 5.11
N HIS A 22 5.44 -9.35 6.13
CA HIS A 22 5.31 -8.96 7.53
C HIS A 22 6.21 -7.75 7.84
N SER A 23 7.50 -7.83 7.55
CA SER A 23 8.43 -6.71 7.77
C SER A 23 8.01 -5.46 6.99
N LEU A 24 7.51 -5.58 5.77
CA LEU A 24 7.02 -4.43 5.02
C LEU A 24 5.77 -3.79 5.68
N LEU A 25 4.85 -4.60 6.20
CA LEU A 25 3.69 -4.08 6.94
C LEU A 25 4.11 -3.37 8.23
N GLU A 26 5.11 -3.89 8.94
CA GLU A 26 5.66 -3.23 10.13
C GLU A 26 6.28 -1.87 9.78
N LEU A 27 7.06 -1.80 8.69
CA LEU A 27 7.68 -0.56 8.22
C LEU A 27 6.65 0.48 7.77
N LEU A 28 5.56 0.06 7.12
CA LEU A 28 4.49 0.96 6.69
C LEU A 28 3.65 1.50 7.84
N GLY A 29 3.59 0.81 8.97
CA GLY A 29 2.60 1.05 10.03
C GLY A 29 3.11 1.76 11.25
N GLU A 30 4.40 2.09 11.28
CA GLU A 30 5.21 2.45 12.45
C GLU A 30 4.43 2.56 13.77
N ASP A 31 4.30 1.40 14.43
CA ASP A 31 4.52 1.23 15.85
C ASP A 31 4.51 -0.26 16.17
N ALA A 32 5.67 -0.80 16.51
CA ALA A 32 5.91 -2.18 16.94
C ALA A 32 5.17 -2.58 18.26
N GLY A 33 4.16 -1.81 18.66
CA GLY A 33 3.27 -2.09 19.78
C GLY A 33 1.91 -1.37 19.72
N GLY A 34 1.59 -0.70 18.62
CA GLY A 34 0.52 0.33 18.55
C GLY A 34 -0.77 -0.06 17.85
N GLY A 35 -1.11 -1.35 17.74
CA GLY A 35 -2.48 -1.84 17.48
C GLY A 35 -3.15 -1.54 16.13
N LYS A 36 -2.64 -0.63 15.29
CA LYS A 36 -3.30 -0.26 14.01
C LYS A 36 -3.28 -1.39 12.97
N PHE A 37 -2.23 -2.22 13.01
CA PHE A 37 -2.13 -3.45 12.23
C PHE A 37 -2.45 -4.72 13.03
N ALA A 38 -3.09 -4.61 14.20
CA ALA A 38 -3.59 -5.80 14.91
C ALA A 38 -4.56 -6.59 13.99
N GLY A 39 -4.16 -7.81 13.61
CA GLY A 39 -4.90 -8.65 12.65
C GLY A 39 -4.46 -8.55 11.18
N PHE A 40 -3.43 -7.76 10.87
CA PHE A 40 -2.82 -7.63 9.53
C PHE A 40 -1.42 -8.27 9.46
N LEU A 41 -0.77 -8.47 10.61
CA LEU A 41 0.62 -8.91 10.74
C LEU A 41 0.85 -10.41 10.47
N ASN A 42 -0.13 -11.17 9.97
CA ASN A 42 0.08 -12.60 9.68
C ASN A 42 -0.25 -12.91 8.22
N PRO A 43 0.61 -12.53 7.26
CA PRO A 43 0.43 -12.86 5.85
C PRO A 43 0.39 -14.37 5.67
N GLN A 44 -0.68 -14.88 5.06
CA GLN A 44 -0.76 -16.30 4.72
C GLN A 44 -0.38 -16.55 3.26
N MET A 45 -0.50 -17.79 2.81
CA MET A 45 -0.28 -18.16 1.41
C MET A 45 -1.07 -17.25 0.46
N ASN A 46 -0.38 -16.72 -0.56
CA ASN A 46 -0.88 -15.75 -1.54
C ASN A 46 -1.34 -14.40 -0.98
N ALA A 47 -0.86 -14.02 0.20
CA ALA A 47 -0.93 -12.64 0.66
C ALA A 47 -0.24 -11.69 -0.35
N ALA A 48 -0.74 -10.47 -0.45
CA ALA A 48 -0.23 -9.47 -1.38
C ALA A 48 -0.39 -8.07 -0.79
N ILE A 49 0.61 -7.22 -1.06
CA ILE A 49 0.56 -5.78 -0.82
C ILE A 49 0.61 -5.12 -2.20
N LEU A 50 -0.33 -4.24 -2.48
CA LEU A 50 -0.38 -3.46 -3.71
C LEU A 50 -0.13 -2.00 -3.33
N ILE A 51 0.82 -1.36 -4.01
CA ILE A 51 1.12 0.06 -3.86
C ILE A 51 0.83 0.69 -5.22
N GLU A 52 -0.17 1.55 -5.26
CA GLU A 52 -0.67 2.18 -6.47
C GLU A 52 -0.33 3.66 -6.46
N LEU A 53 0.17 4.17 -7.59
CA LEU A 53 0.38 5.60 -7.83
C LEU A 53 -0.77 6.12 -8.70
N TRP A 54 -1.48 7.10 -8.17
CA TRP A 54 -2.65 7.74 -8.77
C TRP A 54 -2.34 9.20 -9.09
N GLU A 55 -3.03 9.75 -10.09
CA GLU A 55 -3.09 11.19 -10.32
C GLU A 55 -4.49 11.68 -9.91
N VAL A 56 -4.56 12.56 -8.92
CA VAL A 56 -5.83 13.15 -8.43
C VAL A 56 -5.66 14.66 -8.45
N ASP A 57 -6.50 15.35 -9.23
CA ASP A 57 -6.44 16.81 -9.43
C ASP A 57 -5.02 17.32 -9.84
N GLY A 58 -4.33 16.55 -10.68
CA GLY A 58 -2.98 16.86 -11.15
C GLY A 58 -1.87 16.63 -10.12
N GLN A 59 -2.18 16.03 -8.96
CA GLN A 59 -1.21 15.70 -7.92
C GLN A 59 -1.01 14.19 -7.78
N PRO A 60 0.24 13.71 -7.62
CA PRO A 60 0.52 12.31 -7.41
C PRO A 60 0.10 11.86 -6.00
N LYS A 61 -0.70 10.80 -5.92
CA LYS A 61 -1.16 10.20 -4.67
C LYS A 61 -0.82 8.72 -4.62
N VAL A 62 -0.55 8.21 -3.42
CA VAL A 62 -0.28 6.79 -3.16
C VAL A 62 -1.47 6.15 -2.47
N LYS A 63 -1.81 4.94 -2.91
CA LYS A 63 -2.77 4.06 -2.23
C LYS A 63 -2.12 2.72 -1.92
N VAL A 64 -2.25 2.27 -0.68
CA VAL A 64 -1.71 0.97 -0.24
C VAL A 64 -2.86 0.03 0.09
N LEU A 65 -2.91 -1.09 -0.61
CA LEU A 65 -3.93 -2.12 -0.44
C LEU A 65 -3.28 -3.43 0.03
N TYR A 66 -4.02 -4.20 0.81
CA TYR A 66 -3.54 -5.47 1.34
C TYR A 66 -4.57 -6.58 1.20
N ARG A 67 -4.09 -7.73 0.72
CA ARG A 67 -4.81 -8.99 0.70
C ARG A 67 -4.12 -9.97 1.66
N PRO A 68 -4.77 -10.42 2.75
CA PRO A 68 -4.13 -11.27 3.75
C PRO A 68 -3.95 -12.75 3.35
N TYR A 69 -4.75 -13.26 2.43
CA TYR A 69 -4.73 -14.65 1.98
C TYR A 69 -5.46 -14.82 0.64
N ALA A 70 -5.27 -15.95 -0.04
CA ALA A 70 -5.80 -16.21 -1.39
C ALA A 70 -7.31 -15.94 -1.56
N MET A 71 -8.12 -16.35 -0.58
CA MET A 71 -9.58 -16.31 -0.63
C MET A 71 -10.20 -15.07 0.03
N ALA A 72 -9.39 -14.06 0.39
CA ALA A 72 -9.93 -12.83 0.95
C ALA A 72 -10.82 -12.16 -0.10
N SER A 73 -12.09 -11.91 0.25
CA SER A 73 -13.10 -11.38 -0.67
C SER A 73 -12.86 -9.93 -1.06
N GLU A 74 -12.08 -9.19 -0.26
CA GLU A 74 -11.85 -7.76 -0.44
C GLU A 74 -10.39 -7.39 -0.15
N LEU A 75 -9.91 -6.37 -0.87
CA LEU A 75 -8.66 -5.69 -0.57
C LEU A 75 -8.90 -4.71 0.57
N ARG A 76 -8.05 -4.77 1.60
CA ARG A 76 -8.10 -3.83 2.72
C ARG A 76 -7.28 -2.60 2.39
N ASP A 77 -7.84 -1.41 2.61
CA ASP A 77 -7.13 -0.15 2.43
C ASP A 77 -6.26 0.15 3.65
N LEU A 78 -4.94 0.08 3.46
CA LEU A 78 -3.94 0.38 4.49
C LEU A 78 -3.47 1.84 4.44
N THR A 79 -3.86 2.61 3.44
CA THR A 79 -3.44 4.02 3.30
C THR A 79 -3.68 4.85 4.57
N PRO A 80 -4.86 4.77 5.22
CA PRO A 80 -5.13 5.57 6.42
C PRO A 80 -4.33 5.13 7.66
N THR A 81 -3.84 3.89 7.67
CA THR A 81 -3.08 3.35 8.80
C THR A 81 -1.60 3.72 8.75
N ILE A 82 -1.09 4.16 7.59
CA ILE A 82 0.29 4.61 7.42
C ILE A 82 0.46 5.93 8.15
N THR A 83 1.42 5.99 9.07
CA THR A 83 1.62 7.11 10.01
C THR A 83 1.73 8.46 9.29
N HIS A 84 2.51 8.54 8.23
CA HIS A 84 2.73 9.79 7.50
C HIS A 84 1.56 10.21 6.61
N CYS A 85 0.61 9.31 6.33
CA CYS A 85 -0.54 9.58 5.48
C CYS A 85 -1.73 10.24 6.20
N ASN A 86 -1.59 10.57 7.49
CA ASN A 86 -2.54 11.39 8.24
C ASN A 86 -4.01 10.94 8.13
N ASN A 87 -4.26 9.61 8.15
CA ASN A 87 -5.60 9.01 8.02
C ASN A 87 -6.32 9.34 6.69
N LYS A 88 -5.60 9.75 5.65
CA LYS A 88 -6.14 9.98 4.30
C LYS A 88 -6.36 8.65 3.57
N LYS A 89 -7.40 8.61 2.71
CA LYS A 89 -7.66 7.46 1.80
C LYS A 89 -6.79 7.45 0.55
N ALA A 90 -6.13 8.57 0.26
CA ALA A 90 -5.15 8.75 -0.80
C ALA A 90 -4.04 9.62 -0.22
N CYS A 91 -2.85 9.05 -0.07
CA CYS A 91 -1.71 9.69 0.57
C CYS A 91 -1.00 10.59 -0.44
N ASP A 92 -0.54 11.76 -0.03
CA ASP A 92 0.33 12.57 -0.88
C ASP A 92 1.63 11.81 -1.12
N LEU A 93 2.13 11.76 -2.37
CA LEU A 93 3.38 11.02 -2.64
C LEU A 93 4.54 11.51 -1.77
N GLY A 94 4.69 12.82 -1.61
CA GLY A 94 5.72 13.40 -0.74
C GLY A 94 5.46 13.26 0.77
N GLU A 95 4.27 12.83 1.19
CA GLU A 95 4.02 12.40 2.58
C GLU A 95 4.30 10.90 2.75
N PHE A 96 4.24 10.11 1.68
CA PHE A 96 4.48 8.68 1.70
C PHE A 96 5.98 8.31 1.63
N GLU A 97 6.78 9.12 0.92
CA GLU A 97 8.25 9.02 0.81
C GLU A 97 8.98 9.41 2.11
#